data_AF-A0A1F6GXP7-F1
#
_entry.id   AF-A0A1F6GXP7-F1
#
_cell.length_a   1.000
_cell.length_b   1.000
_cell.length_c   1.000
_cell.angle_alpha   90.00
_cell.angle_beta   90.00
_cell.angle_gamma   90.00
#
_symmetry.space_group_name_H-M   'P 1'
#
loop_
_entity.id
_entity.type
_entity.pdbx_description
1 polymer ?
#
loop_
_entity_poly.entity_id
_entity_poly.type
_entity_poly.pdbx_seq_one_letter_code
_entity_poly.pdbx_strand_id
1 'polypeptide(L)'
;MKSVKQVLKSFNPLQDKYISRDFQQFGIWLAEEMEDYKNRGMWIRLAKINHRSVLEQCLSFVKDSNADNKIALFLWKLKEIKNQKPDLKPDDKSFQK
;
A
#
# COMPACT_ATOMS: atom_id res chain seq x y z
N MET A 1 9.43 21.59 -24.23
CA MET A 1 9.90 20.22 -23.88
C MET A 1 11.16 20.35 -23.03
N LYS A 2 11.30 19.59 -21.95
CA LYS A 2 12.53 19.62 -21.12
C LYS A 2 13.68 18.92 -21.86
N SER A 3 14.91 19.41 -21.73
CA SER A 3 16.05 18.76 -22.39
C SER A 3 16.45 17.48 -21.65
N VAL A 4 16.99 16.48 -22.36
CA VAL A 4 17.45 15.20 -21.78
C VAL A 4 18.46 15.43 -20.65
N LYS A 5 19.35 16.42 -20.81
CA LYS A 5 20.32 16.84 -19.81
C LYS A 5 19.66 17.34 -18.51
N GLN A 6 18.52 18.02 -18.60
CA GLN A 6 17.77 18.47 -17.41
C GLN A 6 17.06 17.31 -16.70
N VAL A 7 16.56 16.32 -17.45
CA VAL A 7 15.90 15.14 -16.90
C VAL A 7 16.88 14.28 -16.09
N LEU A 8 18.09 14.06 -16.64
CA LEU A 8 19.13 13.26 -16.00
C LEU A 8 19.68 13.91 -14.71
N LYS A 9 19.60 15.25 -14.59
CA LYS A 9 20.10 15.97 -13.41
C LYS A 9 19.26 15.74 -12.14
N SER A 10 17.99 15.38 -12.33
CA SER A 10 17.04 15.03 -11.25
C SER A 10 16.82 13.52 -11.11
N PHE A 11 17.53 12.70 -11.90
CA PHE A 11 17.39 11.26 -11.89
C PHE A 11 18.19 10.67 -10.72
N ASN A 12 17.49 10.16 -9.71
CA ASN A 12 18.10 9.45 -8.60
C ASN A 12 17.98 7.95 -8.86
N PRO A 13 19.07 7.22 -9.18
CA PRO A 13 19.02 5.80 -9.51
C PRO A 13 18.62 4.90 -8.33
N LEU A 14 18.63 5.43 -7.10
CA LEU A 14 18.21 4.71 -5.89
C LEU A 14 16.75 4.94 -5.52
N GLN A 15 16.14 6.04 -5.99
CA GLN A 15 14.73 6.33 -5.77
C GLN A 15 14.00 6.07 -7.08
N ASP A 16 13.59 4.83 -7.24
CA ASP A 16 12.95 4.38 -8.45
C ASP A 16 11.60 5.10 -8.64
N LYS A 17 11.49 5.83 -9.75
CA LYS A 17 10.27 6.54 -10.16
C LYS A 17 9.07 5.58 -10.28
N TYR A 18 9.32 4.28 -10.45
CA TYR A 18 8.31 3.24 -10.55
C TYR A 18 7.81 2.70 -9.20
N ILE A 19 8.46 2.99 -8.06
CA ILE A 19 7.93 2.65 -6.71
C ILE A 19 6.53 3.24 -6.51
N SER A 20 6.25 4.38 -7.15
CA SER A 20 4.93 4.99 -7.11
C SER A 20 3.84 4.19 -7.82
N ARG A 21 4.22 3.36 -8.79
CA ARG A 21 3.31 2.53 -9.57
C ARG A 21 3.06 1.18 -8.88
N ASP A 22 4.04 0.67 -8.16
CA ASP A 22 3.93 -0.60 -7.42
C ASP A 22 2.88 -0.55 -6.29
N PHE A 23 2.90 0.50 -5.45
CA PHE A 23 1.89 0.61 -4.38
C PHE A 23 0.48 0.84 -4.95
N GLN A 24 0.37 1.53 -6.09
CA GLN A 24 -0.92 1.74 -6.77
C GLN A 24 -1.46 0.45 -7.35
N GLN A 25 -0.61 -0.31 -8.06
CA GLN A 25 -0.96 -1.60 -8.62
C GLN A 25 -1.36 -2.59 -7.53
N PHE A 26 -0.61 -2.62 -6.43
CA PHE A 26 -0.92 -3.46 -5.27
C PHE A 26 -2.22 -3.05 -4.58
N GLY A 27 -2.47 -1.75 -4.44
CA GLY A 27 -3.74 -1.25 -3.91
C GLY A 27 -4.94 -1.57 -4.79
N ILE A 28 -4.79 -1.54 -6.11
CA ILE A 28 -5.86 -1.96 -7.05
C ILE A 28 -6.12 -3.45 -6.92
N TRP A 29 -5.05 -4.26 -6.92
CA TRP A 29 -5.15 -5.71 -6.74
C TRP A 29 -5.84 -6.09 -5.43
N LEU A 30 -5.52 -5.42 -4.32
CA LEU A 30 -6.23 -5.63 -3.05
C LEU A 30 -7.72 -5.29 -3.13
N ALA A 31 -8.08 -4.23 -3.85
CA ALA A 31 -9.47 -3.84 -4.04
C ALA A 31 -10.24 -4.87 -4.87
N GLU A 32 -9.61 -5.47 -5.88
CA GLU A 32 -10.18 -6.54 -6.69
C GLU A 32 -10.38 -7.83 -5.88
N GLU A 33 -9.38 -8.23 -5.09
CA GLU A 33 -9.47 -9.42 -4.23
C GLU A 33 -10.56 -9.31 -3.17
N MET A 34 -10.86 -8.09 -2.72
CA MET A 34 -11.90 -7.81 -1.72
C MET A 34 -13.25 -7.42 -2.37
N GLU A 35 -13.36 -7.52 -3.71
CA GLU A 35 -14.53 -7.13 -4.50
C GLU A 35 -15.03 -5.69 -4.22
N ASP A 36 -14.13 -4.80 -3.77
CA ASP A 36 -14.43 -3.43 -3.34
C ASP A 36 -13.74 -2.39 -4.24
N TYR A 37 -13.85 -2.60 -5.55
CA TYR A 37 -13.24 -1.74 -6.56
C TYR A 37 -13.75 -0.29 -6.50
N LYS A 38 -14.99 -0.08 -6.04
CA LYS A 38 -15.58 1.26 -5.81
C LYS A 38 -14.72 2.11 -4.87
N ASN A 39 -14.08 1.50 -3.88
CA ASN A 39 -13.24 2.16 -2.88
C ASN A 39 -11.74 1.96 -3.15
N ARG A 40 -11.31 1.68 -4.39
CA ARG A 40 -9.89 1.47 -4.76
C ARG A 40 -8.94 2.55 -4.23
N GLY A 41 -9.39 3.80 -4.11
CA GLY A 41 -8.59 4.89 -3.54
C GLY A 41 -8.20 4.67 -2.08
N MET A 42 -9.07 4.06 -1.28
CA MET A 42 -8.77 3.65 0.10
C MET A 42 -7.66 2.59 0.11
N TRP A 43 -7.78 1.57 -0.74
CA TRP A 43 -6.81 0.47 -0.82
C TRP A 43 -5.43 0.93 -1.30
N ILE A 44 -5.38 1.81 -2.30
CA ILE A 44 -4.14 2.47 -2.74
C ILE A 44 -3.53 3.30 -1.61
N ARG A 45 -4.35 4.02 -0.83
CA ARG A 45 -3.86 4.77 0.33
C ARG A 45 -3.30 3.84 1.39
N LEU A 46 -3.95 2.70 1.66
CA LEU A 46 -3.44 1.68 2.59
C LEU A 46 -2.10 1.11 2.11
N ALA A 47 -1.98 0.78 0.83
CA ALA A 47 -0.73 0.31 0.22
C ALA A 47 0.39 1.36 0.26
N LYS A 48 0.05 2.65 0.21
CA LYS A 48 1.02 3.75 0.29
C LYS A 48 1.55 3.96 1.71
N ILE A 49 0.74 3.73 2.74
CA ILE A 49 1.11 4.05 4.14
C ILE A 49 1.56 2.84 4.96
N ASN A 50 1.30 1.62 4.48
CA ASN A 50 1.67 0.39 5.19
C ASN A 50 2.57 -0.45 4.29
N HIS A 51 3.56 -1.08 4.91
CA HIS A 51 4.43 -2.03 4.22
C HIS A 51 3.64 -3.21 3.63
N ARG A 52 3.99 -3.61 2.41
CA ARG A 52 3.32 -4.68 1.65
C ARG A 52 3.15 -5.97 2.44
N SER A 53 4.20 -6.41 3.13
CA SER A 53 4.18 -7.63 3.94
C SER A 53 3.08 -7.63 5.03
N VAL A 54 2.72 -6.46 5.59
CA VAL A 54 1.65 -6.35 6.58
C VAL A 54 0.29 -6.56 5.92
N LEU A 55 0.09 -5.96 4.75
CA LEU A 55 -1.16 -6.07 3.99
C LEU A 55 -1.38 -7.49 3.45
N GLU A 56 -0.32 -8.16 3.00
CA GLU A 56 -0.39 -9.58 2.56
C GLU A 56 -0.73 -10.52 3.73
N GLN A 57 -0.19 -10.27 4.93
CA GLN A 57 -0.57 -11.01 6.14
C GLN A 57 -2.05 -10.82 6.49
N CYS A 58 -2.55 -9.57 6.44
CA CYS A 58 -3.98 -9.31 6.64
C CYS A 58 -4.83 -10.02 5.59
N LEU A 59 -4.40 -10.01 4.33
CA LEU A 59 -5.14 -10.63 3.24
C LEU A 59 -5.21 -12.15 3.40
N SER A 60 -4.08 -12.81 3.71
CA SER A 60 -4.05 -14.25 3.98
C SER A 60 -5.03 -14.63 5.08
N PHE A 61 -5.00 -13.88 6.19
CA PHE A 61 -5.92 -14.10 7.31
C PHE A 61 -7.39 -13.99 6.92
N VAL A 62 -7.73 -13.03 6.05
CA VAL A 62 -9.10 -12.85 5.57
C VAL A 62 -9.51 -13.93 4.58
N LYS A 63 -8.60 -14.37 3.70
CA LYS A 63 -8.85 -15.47 2.74
C LYS A 63 -9.18 -16.78 3.45
N ASP A 64 -8.50 -17.05 4.57
CA ASP A 64 -8.75 -18.24 5.39
C ASP A 64 -10.01 -18.13 6.27
N SER A 65 -10.64 -16.94 6.32
CA SER A 65 -11.81 -16.69 7.16
C SER A 65 -13.13 -16.86 6.39
N ASN A 66 -14.15 -17.36 7.10
CA ASN A 66 -15.54 -17.41 6.62
C ASN A 66 -16.36 -16.19 7.08
N ALA A 67 -15.73 -15.05 7.35
CA ALA A 67 -16.44 -13.88 7.86
C ALA A 67 -17.36 -13.27 6.80
N ASP A 68 -18.57 -12.88 7.20
CA ASP A 68 -19.54 -12.21 6.33
C ASP A 68 -19.00 -10.86 5.82
N ASN A 69 -18.28 -10.12 6.67
CA ASN A 69 -17.66 -8.84 6.32
C ASN A 69 -16.13 -8.93 6.33
N LYS A 70 -15.60 -9.41 5.21
CA LYS A 70 -14.16 -9.55 4.95
C LYS A 70 -13.40 -8.21 5.05
N ILE A 71 -14.01 -7.11 4.60
CA ILE A 71 -13.39 -5.78 4.61
C ILE A 71 -13.19 -5.30 6.06
N ALA A 72 -14.22 -5.43 6.90
CA ALA A 72 -14.11 -5.08 8.31
C ALA A 72 -13.08 -5.94 9.04
N LEU A 73 -13.03 -7.25 8.73
CA LEU A 73 -12.04 -8.16 9.29
C LEU A 73 -10.61 -7.78 8.89
N PHE A 74 -10.40 -7.38 7.64
CA PHE A 74 -9.11 -6.89 7.14
C PHE A 74 -8.63 -5.68 7.94
N LEU A 75 -9.50 -4.67 8.08
CA LEU A 75 -9.18 -3.44 8.80
C LEU A 75 -8.95 -3.68 10.29
N TRP A 76 -9.73 -4.59 10.90
CA TRP A 76 -9.52 -5.02 12.27
C TRP A 76 -8.15 -5.69 12.44
N LYS A 77 -7.78 -6.61 11.55
CA LYS A 77 -6.49 -7.31 11.61
C LYS A 77 -5.32 -6.35 11.40
N LEU A 78 -5.46 -5.40 10.47
CA LEU A 78 -4.48 -4.34 10.26
C LEU A 78 -4.26 -3.51 11.55
N LYS A 79 -5.33 -3.17 12.25
CA LYS A 79 -5.27 -2.45 13.53
C LYS A 79 -4.60 -3.30 14.62
N GLU A 80 -4.92 -4.59 14.69
CA GLU A 80 -4.32 -5.53 15.63
C GLU A 80 -2.79 -5.61 15.46
N ILE A 81 -2.30 -5.79 14.22
CA ILE A 81 -0.87 -5.87 13.92
C ILE A 81 -0.15 -4.56 14.28
N LYS A 82 -0.78 -3.40 14.02
CA LYS A 82 -0.22 -2.10 14.40
C LYS A 82 -0.11 -1.93 15.92
N ASN A 83 -1.09 -2.41 16.66
CA ASN A 83 -1.06 -2.34 18.13
C ASN A 83 0.01 -3.28 18.71
N GLN A 84 0.32 -4.39 18.04
CA GLN A 84 1.37 -5.33 18.47
C GLN A 84 2.79 -4.83 18.16
N LYS A 85 2.96 -3.92 17.20
CA LYS A 85 4.25 -3.34 16.82
C LYS A 85 4.19 -1.80 16.90
N PRO A 86 4.30 -1.22 18.11
CA PRO A 86 4.26 0.24 18.29
C PRO A 86 5.39 1.00 17.56
N ASP A 87 6.43 0.29 17.10
CA ASP A 87 7.69 0.89 16.61
C ASP A 87 7.81 0.99 15.08
N LEU A 88 6.81 0.52 14.31
CA LEU A 88 6.77 0.73 12.87
C LEU A 88 6.38 2.19 12.58
N LYS A 89 7.36 3.10 12.70
CA LYS A 89 7.26 4.44 12.13
C LYS A 89 6.80 4.28 10.68
N PRO A 90 5.76 4.99 10.22
CA PRO A 90 5.37 4.97 8.82
C PRO A 90 6.61 5.33 8.02
N ASP A 91 7.05 4.39 7.19
CA ASP A 91 8.18 4.51 6.28
C ASP A 91 8.16 5.92 5.67
N ASP A 92 9.22 6.66 6.01
CA ASP A 92 9.58 8.02 5.66
C ASP A 92 8.56 8.86 4.86
N LYS A 93 8.20 10.03 5.42
CA LYS A 93 7.42 11.11 4.78
C LYS A 93 8.15 11.77 3.57
N SER A 94 8.87 11.00 2.77
CA SER A 94 9.54 11.46 1.55
C SER A 94 8.58 11.61 0.35
N PHE A 95 7.32 11.20 0.48
CA PHE A 95 6.29 11.30 -0.56
C PHE A 95 5.44 12.58 -0.55
N GLN A 96 5.92 13.66 0.09
CA GLN A 96 5.37 15.01 -0.08
C GLN A 96 6.48 15.94 -0.57
N LYS A 97 6.73 15.94 -1.88
CA LYS A 97 7.27 17.11 -2.57
C LYS A 97 6.82 17.15 -4.02
#